data_AF-A0A523KR64-F1
#
_entry.id   AF-A0A523KR64-F1
#
_cell.length_a   1.000
_cell.length_b   1.000
_cell.length_c   1.000
_cell.angle_alpha   90.00
_cell.angle_beta   90.00
_cell.angle_gamma   90.00
#
_symmetry.space_group_name_H-M   'P 1'
#
loop_
_entity.id
_entity.type
_entity.pdbx_description
1 polymer ?
#
loop_
_entity_poly.entity_id
_entity_poly.type
_entity_poly.pdbx_seq_one_letter_code
_entity_poly.pdbx_strand_id
1 'polypeptide(L)'
;MSFSIGPYTFQNHLVLAPMAGVTDRPFRQLCRSLGAGMTVSEMISSRPDLRHSRKTRLRMDHAGEPGPIIVQIAGGIPKLMADAARYNVDQGAQIIDINMGCPAKKVCKVDAGSALLKDTALVSSILEAVVRSVSVPVTLKIRTGWSRENRNALEVAAIAEDCGIQALTVHGRTREDKYLGVAEYETIRQVKQAVQIPVIANGDIESEEKAKMVMDFTATDAIMIGRVAQRRPWIFQRIEHYLATGKIAKEPTDQQKQIWLVDHLKNLYAFYGEFQGVRIARKHINWQLGEFSTYRQVRPALMKAAGAEAQLNIINRYFEQWLPGRFAKAS
;
A
#
# COMPACT_ATOMS: atom_id res chain seq x y z
N MET A 1 4.96 -10.93 18.06
CA MET A 1 3.90 -10.14 18.74
C MET A 1 2.79 -9.92 17.73
N SER A 2 1.59 -9.53 18.17
CA SER A 2 0.47 -9.19 17.30
C SER A 2 -0.03 -7.81 17.68
N PHE A 3 -0.59 -7.07 16.73
CA PHE A 3 -1.25 -5.79 17.01
C PHE A 3 -2.71 -5.87 16.55
N SER A 4 -3.56 -5.03 17.14
CA SER A 4 -5.00 -5.03 16.87
C SER A 4 -5.48 -3.66 16.45
N ILE A 5 -6.48 -3.62 15.57
CA ILE A 5 -7.26 -2.43 15.23
C ILE A 5 -8.72 -2.76 15.50
N GLY A 6 -9.28 -2.21 16.58
CA GLY A 6 -10.58 -2.62 17.09
C GLY A 6 -10.63 -4.13 17.35
N PRO A 7 -11.62 -4.87 16.80
CA PRO A 7 -11.74 -6.31 17.01
C PRO A 7 -10.79 -7.16 16.14
N TYR A 8 -9.99 -6.55 15.27
CA TYR A 8 -9.17 -7.27 14.30
C TYR A 8 -7.72 -7.38 14.78
N THR A 9 -7.28 -8.60 15.10
CA THR A 9 -5.87 -8.91 15.38
C THR A 9 -5.17 -9.36 14.11
N PHE A 10 -4.02 -8.77 13.81
CA PHE A 10 -3.22 -9.10 12.64
C PHE A 10 -2.12 -10.11 12.98
N GLN A 11 -1.87 -11.03 12.05
CA GLN A 11 -0.93 -12.15 12.22
C GLN A 11 0.53 -11.68 12.32
N ASN A 12 0.86 -10.56 11.69
CA ASN A 12 2.17 -9.94 11.76
C ASN A 12 2.07 -8.42 11.66
N HIS A 13 3.22 -7.76 11.76
CA HIS A 13 3.37 -6.32 11.85
C HIS A 13 3.60 -5.64 10.48
N LEU A 14 3.27 -6.31 9.37
CA LEU A 14 3.63 -5.87 8.03
C LEU A 14 2.40 -5.47 7.22
N VAL A 15 2.36 -4.19 6.83
CA VAL A 15 1.23 -3.59 6.13
C VAL A 15 1.62 -3.24 4.69
N LEU A 16 0.83 -3.66 3.71
CA LEU A 16 0.94 -3.16 2.34
C LEU A 16 0.32 -1.77 2.23
N ALA A 17 1.10 -0.79 1.76
CA ALA A 17 0.66 0.58 1.59
C ALA A 17 -0.41 0.72 0.50
N PRO A 18 -1.42 1.58 0.69
CA PRO A 18 -2.36 1.93 -0.38
C PRO A 18 -1.63 2.76 -1.44
N MET A 19 -1.62 2.29 -2.68
CA MET A 19 -0.96 2.94 -3.81
C MET A 19 -1.91 2.98 -5.00
N ALA A 20 -2.45 4.16 -5.28
CA ALA A 20 -3.38 4.38 -6.40
C ALA A 20 -2.76 3.92 -7.74
N GLY A 21 -3.50 3.07 -8.45
CA GLY A 21 -3.07 2.44 -9.69
C GLY A 21 -2.01 1.35 -9.49
N VAL A 22 -1.83 0.81 -8.29
CA VAL A 22 -0.86 -0.24 -7.99
C VAL A 22 -1.49 -1.33 -7.14
N THR A 23 -2.07 -0.97 -5.98
CA THR A 23 -2.65 -1.91 -5.02
C THR A 23 -4.09 -2.25 -5.34
N ASP A 24 -4.32 -2.72 -6.57
CA ASP A 24 -5.58 -3.34 -6.95
C ASP A 24 -5.75 -4.72 -6.29
N ARG A 25 -6.93 -5.33 -6.43
CA ARG A 25 -7.25 -6.61 -5.82
C ARG A 25 -6.22 -7.70 -6.17
N PRO A 26 -5.82 -7.91 -7.45
CA PRO A 26 -4.78 -8.89 -7.80
C PRO A 26 -3.45 -8.66 -7.07
N PHE A 27 -2.99 -7.41 -6.97
CA PHE A 27 -1.72 -7.12 -6.30
C PHE A 27 -1.80 -7.27 -4.78
N ARG A 28 -2.93 -6.90 -4.16
CA ARG A 28 -3.15 -7.12 -2.72
C ARG A 28 -3.14 -8.61 -2.39
N GLN A 29 -3.82 -9.43 -3.20
CA GLN A 29 -3.84 -10.89 -3.04
C GLN A 29 -2.42 -11.49 -3.16
N LEU A 30 -1.62 -11.04 -4.13
CA LEU A 30 -0.23 -11.46 -4.27
C LEU A 30 0.61 -11.11 -3.03
N CYS A 31 0.55 -9.87 -2.55
CA CYS A 31 1.32 -9.47 -1.37
C CYS A 31 0.85 -10.21 -0.11
N ARG A 32 -0.45 -10.46 0.01
CA ARG A 32 -1.06 -11.24 1.10
C ARG A 32 -0.53 -12.67 1.12
N SER A 33 -0.51 -13.35 -0.03
CA SER A 33 0.04 -14.71 -0.15
C SER A 33 1.56 -14.77 0.10
N LEU A 34 2.23 -13.62 0.10
CA LEU A 34 3.67 -13.50 0.30
C LEU A 34 4.04 -12.83 1.63
N GLY A 35 3.11 -12.81 2.60
CA GLY A 35 3.40 -12.46 4.00
C GLY A 35 2.90 -11.08 4.46
N ALA A 36 2.16 -10.32 3.66
CA ALA A 36 1.57 -9.06 4.14
C ALA A 36 0.43 -9.34 5.14
N GLY A 37 0.63 -9.02 6.42
CA GLY A 37 -0.37 -9.23 7.47
C GLY A 37 -1.58 -8.29 7.39
N MET A 38 -1.45 -7.15 6.72
CA MET A 38 -2.54 -6.20 6.45
C MET A 38 -2.39 -5.60 5.05
N THR A 39 -3.49 -5.39 4.32
CA THR A 39 -3.49 -4.73 3.01
C THR A 39 -4.57 -3.66 2.95
N VAL A 40 -4.24 -2.46 2.49
CA VAL A 40 -5.19 -1.35 2.32
C VAL A 40 -5.53 -1.17 0.85
N SER A 41 -6.81 -0.94 0.54
CA SER A 41 -7.28 -0.69 -0.83
C SER A 41 -6.61 0.54 -1.46
N GLU A 42 -6.73 0.67 -2.78
CA GLU A 42 -6.54 2.00 -3.38
C GLU A 42 -7.51 3.02 -2.78
N MET A 43 -7.09 4.29 -2.72
CA MET A 43 -7.96 5.38 -2.27
C MET A 43 -9.21 5.53 -3.16
N ILE A 44 -10.35 5.65 -2.51
CA ILE A 44 -11.67 5.91 -3.09
C ILE A 44 -12.05 7.36 -2.81
N SER A 45 -12.56 8.05 -3.83
CA SER A 45 -13.01 9.43 -3.65
C SER A 45 -14.31 9.46 -2.83
N SER A 46 -14.42 10.43 -1.92
CA SER A 46 -15.66 10.68 -1.18
C SER A 46 -16.83 11.21 -2.01
N ARG A 47 -16.58 11.56 -3.27
CA ARG A 47 -17.57 12.11 -4.19
C ARG A 47 -18.61 11.07 -4.63
N PRO A 48 -19.91 11.25 -4.32
CA PRO A 48 -20.95 10.30 -4.71
C PRO A 48 -21.08 10.10 -6.22
N ASP A 49 -20.87 11.16 -7.01
CA ASP A 49 -20.98 11.13 -8.48
C ASP A 49 -19.95 10.18 -9.14
N LEU A 50 -18.89 9.81 -8.43
CA LEU A 50 -17.84 8.92 -8.94
C LEU A 50 -18.06 7.45 -8.61
N ARG A 51 -19.05 7.10 -7.77
CA ARG A 51 -19.30 5.72 -7.28
C ARG A 51 -19.51 4.72 -8.42
N HIS A 52 -20.30 5.11 -9.42
CA HIS A 52 -20.61 4.25 -10.56
C HIS A 52 -19.52 4.22 -11.62
N SER A 53 -18.47 5.03 -11.50
CA SER A 53 -17.38 5.01 -12.48
C SER A 53 -16.67 3.65 -12.46
N ARG A 54 -16.28 3.15 -13.64
CA ARG A 54 -15.56 1.87 -13.76
C ARG A 54 -14.33 1.81 -12.84
N LYS A 55 -13.61 2.93 -12.70
CA LYS A 55 -12.44 3.06 -11.84
C LYS A 55 -12.78 2.83 -10.37
N THR A 56 -13.86 3.44 -9.86
CA THR A 56 -14.27 3.27 -8.47
C THR A 56 -14.78 1.86 -8.21
N ARG A 57 -15.58 1.28 -9.12
CA ARG A 57 -16.05 -0.11 -8.99
C ARG A 57 -14.92 -1.12 -8.89
N LEU A 58 -13.87 -0.99 -9.70
CA LEU A 58 -12.69 -1.85 -9.60
C LEU A 58 -11.93 -1.67 -8.28
N ARG A 59 -11.91 -0.46 -7.72
CA ARG A 59 -11.24 -0.21 -6.42
C ARG A 59 -12.00 -0.78 -5.23
N MET A 60 -13.33 -0.88 -5.34
CA MET A 60 -14.24 -1.46 -4.34
C MET A 60 -14.37 -2.98 -4.46
N ASP A 61 -13.76 -3.59 -5.48
CA ASP A 61 -13.79 -5.03 -5.61
C ASP A 61 -12.76 -5.65 -4.65
N HIS A 62 -13.29 -6.39 -3.68
CA HIS A 62 -12.55 -7.12 -2.65
C HIS A 62 -12.85 -8.63 -2.69
N ALA A 63 -13.48 -9.13 -3.77
CA ALA A 63 -13.92 -10.51 -3.83
C ALA A 63 -12.73 -11.49 -3.67
N GLY A 64 -12.86 -12.41 -2.73
CA GLY A 64 -11.83 -13.40 -2.42
C GLY A 64 -10.62 -12.87 -1.64
N GLU A 65 -10.64 -11.62 -1.15
CA GLU A 65 -9.63 -11.18 -0.18
C GLU A 65 -9.95 -11.70 1.23
N PRO A 66 -8.95 -12.16 2.00
CA PRO A 66 -9.16 -12.47 3.41
C PRO A 66 -9.40 -11.17 4.19
N GLY A 67 -10.34 -11.22 5.14
CA GLY A 67 -10.63 -10.11 6.02
C GLY A 67 -9.47 -9.77 6.99
N PRO A 68 -9.49 -8.59 7.63
CA PRO A 68 -10.47 -7.53 7.40
C PRO A 68 -10.26 -6.81 6.05
N ILE A 69 -11.35 -6.46 5.37
CA ILE A 69 -11.34 -5.59 4.19
C ILE A 69 -11.17 -4.13 4.63
N ILE A 70 -10.06 -3.51 4.22
CA ILE A 70 -9.70 -2.14 4.61
C ILE A 70 -9.79 -1.21 3.41
N VAL A 71 -10.75 -0.29 3.47
CA VAL A 71 -11.03 0.65 2.39
C VAL A 71 -10.51 2.03 2.75
N GLN A 72 -9.61 2.57 1.92
CA GLN A 72 -9.14 3.94 2.09
C GLN A 72 -10.04 4.94 1.35
N ILE A 73 -10.53 5.96 2.05
CA ILE A 73 -11.32 7.07 1.50
C ILE A 73 -10.51 8.38 1.45
N ALA A 74 -10.82 9.25 0.48
CA ALA A 74 -10.12 10.51 0.27
C ALA A 74 -11.07 11.65 -0.12
N GLY A 75 -10.88 12.82 0.48
CA GLY A 75 -11.64 14.05 0.24
C GLY A 75 -11.39 15.08 1.34
N GLY A 76 -12.03 16.25 1.24
CA GLY A 76 -11.85 17.35 2.18
C GLY A 76 -13.16 17.94 2.73
N ILE A 77 -14.32 17.32 2.46
CA ILE A 77 -15.62 17.80 2.94
C ILE A 77 -16.15 16.80 3.97
N PRO A 78 -16.29 17.17 5.27
CA PRO A 78 -16.67 16.25 6.34
C PRO A 78 -17.92 15.40 6.03
N LYS A 79 -19.00 16.04 5.57
CA LYS A 79 -20.25 15.35 5.23
C LYS A 79 -20.09 14.31 4.12
N LEU A 80 -19.28 14.60 3.10
CA LEU A 80 -19.02 13.66 2.00
C LEU A 80 -18.08 12.53 2.44
N MET A 81 -17.12 12.82 3.32
CA MET A 81 -16.25 11.79 3.90
C MET A 81 -17.04 10.79 4.75
N ALA A 82 -17.94 11.28 5.60
CA ALA A 82 -18.86 10.45 6.38
C ALA A 82 -19.79 9.60 5.48
N ASP A 83 -20.30 10.20 4.40
CA ASP A 83 -21.13 9.49 3.42
C ASP A 83 -20.36 8.40 2.66
N ALA A 84 -19.10 8.68 2.33
CA ALA A 84 -18.22 7.69 1.71
C ALA A 84 -17.87 6.55 2.67
N ALA A 85 -17.66 6.84 3.96
CA ALA A 85 -17.41 5.82 4.97
C ALA A 85 -18.60 4.87 5.08
N ARG A 86 -19.81 5.39 5.33
CA ARG A 86 -21.04 4.58 5.39
C ARG A 86 -21.23 3.74 4.14
N TYR A 87 -21.14 4.36 2.97
CA TYR A 87 -21.30 3.65 1.70
C TYR A 87 -20.32 2.47 1.57
N ASN A 88 -19.03 2.65 1.91
CA ASN A 88 -18.07 1.54 1.79
C ASN A 88 -18.28 0.47 2.86
N VAL A 89 -18.74 0.82 4.06
CA VAL A 89 -19.17 -0.17 5.08
C VAL A 89 -20.35 -0.99 4.56
N ASP A 90 -21.35 -0.36 3.93
CA ASP A 90 -22.48 -1.05 3.31
C ASP A 90 -22.04 -1.97 2.14
N GLN A 91 -20.86 -1.72 1.55
CA GLN A 91 -20.24 -2.57 0.54
C GLN A 91 -19.28 -3.63 1.13
N GLY A 92 -19.23 -3.77 2.46
CA GLY A 92 -18.45 -4.80 3.14
C GLY A 92 -17.08 -4.36 3.66
N ALA A 93 -16.77 -3.05 3.68
CA ALA A 93 -15.58 -2.57 4.36
C ALA A 93 -15.68 -2.83 5.88
N GLN A 94 -14.65 -3.47 6.41
CA GLN A 94 -14.54 -3.84 7.83
C GLN A 94 -13.68 -2.86 8.62
N ILE A 95 -12.86 -2.07 7.94
CA ILE A 95 -12.11 -0.93 8.48
C ILE A 95 -12.12 0.17 7.42
N ILE A 96 -12.35 1.42 7.85
CA ILE A 96 -12.24 2.61 7.01
C ILE A 96 -10.91 3.32 7.30
N ASP A 97 -10.09 3.55 6.28
CA ASP A 97 -8.86 4.34 6.40
C ASP A 97 -9.04 5.72 5.76
N ILE A 98 -8.61 6.78 6.42
CA ILE A 98 -8.69 8.15 5.89
C ILE A 98 -7.34 8.55 5.30
N ASN A 99 -7.34 8.94 4.01
CA ASN A 99 -6.13 9.46 3.38
C ASN A 99 -5.92 10.95 3.69
N MET A 100 -4.93 11.24 4.54
CA MET A 100 -4.33 12.58 4.69
C MET A 100 -2.82 12.55 4.38
N GLY A 101 -2.39 11.64 3.50
CA GLY A 101 -0.97 11.40 3.19
C GLY A 101 -0.58 11.69 1.74
N CYS A 102 -1.53 11.68 0.80
CA CYS A 102 -1.22 11.90 -0.62
C CYS A 102 -0.77 13.35 -0.87
N PRO A 103 0.41 13.60 -1.46
CA PRO A 103 0.91 14.95 -1.70
C PRO A 103 0.28 15.63 -2.93
N ALA A 104 -0.61 14.94 -3.65
CA ALA A 104 -1.30 15.52 -4.81
C ALA A 104 -2.14 16.72 -4.36
N LYS A 105 -1.96 17.87 -5.01
CA LYS A 105 -2.54 19.15 -4.59
C LYS A 105 -4.07 19.10 -4.49
N LYS A 106 -4.74 18.34 -5.37
CA LYS A 106 -6.19 18.23 -5.43
C LYS A 106 -6.63 16.82 -5.80
N VAL A 107 -7.70 16.34 -5.18
CA VAL A 107 -8.48 15.20 -5.66
C VAL A 107 -9.78 15.77 -6.21
N CYS A 108 -10.00 15.65 -7.53
CA CYS A 108 -11.21 16.15 -8.20
C CYS A 108 -11.51 17.63 -7.90
N LYS A 109 -10.47 18.48 -7.96
CA LYS A 109 -10.47 19.95 -7.75
C LYS A 109 -10.62 20.45 -6.29
N VAL A 110 -10.78 19.55 -5.32
CA VAL A 110 -10.88 19.88 -3.88
C VAL A 110 -9.57 19.49 -3.18
N ASP A 111 -9.20 20.25 -2.15
CA ASP A 111 -8.06 19.91 -1.30
C ASP A 111 -8.34 18.58 -0.56
N ALA A 112 -7.35 17.71 -0.56
CA ALA A 112 -7.44 16.36 0.00
C ALA A 112 -6.02 15.85 0.29
N GLY A 113 -5.92 14.68 0.92
CA GLY A 113 -4.62 14.09 1.24
C GLY A 113 -3.86 14.98 2.21
N SER A 114 -2.53 15.05 2.07
CA SER A 114 -1.71 15.82 3.01
C SER A 114 -1.86 17.33 2.87
N ALA A 115 -2.68 17.81 1.91
CA ALA A 115 -3.05 19.22 1.87
C ALA A 115 -3.90 19.65 3.08
N LEU A 116 -4.66 18.71 3.66
CA LEU A 116 -5.54 18.94 4.81
C LEU A 116 -4.74 19.24 6.09
N LEU A 117 -3.47 18.79 6.17
CA LEU A 117 -2.63 18.97 7.35
C LEU A 117 -2.32 20.45 7.67
N LYS A 118 -2.65 21.39 6.78
CA LYS A 118 -2.53 22.83 7.06
C LYS A 118 -3.62 23.39 7.97
N ASP A 119 -4.76 22.69 8.06
CA ASP A 119 -5.96 23.16 8.74
C ASP A 119 -6.41 22.08 9.72
N THR A 120 -5.91 22.16 10.96
CA THR A 120 -6.18 21.15 11.99
C THR A 120 -7.62 21.16 12.48
N ALA A 121 -8.33 22.29 12.36
CA ALA A 121 -9.77 22.38 12.60
C ALA A 121 -10.57 21.59 11.56
N LEU A 122 -10.19 21.69 10.27
CA LEU A 122 -10.77 20.87 9.22
C LEU A 122 -10.42 19.38 9.39
N VAL A 123 -9.20 19.05 9.80
CA VAL A 123 -8.81 17.68 10.15
C VAL A 123 -9.75 17.13 11.21
N SER A 124 -9.86 17.78 12.38
CA SER A 124 -10.78 17.39 13.46
C SER A 124 -12.22 17.19 12.95
N SER A 125 -12.74 18.17 12.20
CA SER A 125 -14.09 18.10 11.63
C SER A 125 -14.31 16.88 10.72
N ILE A 126 -13.32 16.51 9.90
CA ILE A 126 -13.39 15.32 9.04
C ILE A 126 -13.35 14.04 9.87
N LEU A 127 -12.42 13.94 10.83
CA LEU A 127 -12.25 12.74 11.64
C LEU A 127 -13.50 12.47 12.48
N GLU A 128 -14.02 13.48 13.19
CA GLU A 128 -15.26 13.36 13.96
C GLU A 128 -16.45 12.91 13.10
N ALA A 129 -16.61 13.53 11.92
CA ALA A 129 -17.71 13.21 11.02
C ALA A 129 -17.64 11.76 10.52
N VAL A 130 -16.45 11.26 10.20
CA VAL A 130 -16.26 9.88 9.75
C VAL A 130 -16.44 8.90 10.89
N VAL A 131 -15.76 9.10 12.03
CA VAL A 131 -15.84 8.19 13.19
C VAL A 131 -17.28 8.07 13.70
N ARG A 132 -18.02 9.17 13.82
CA ARG A 132 -19.44 9.13 14.25
C ARG A 132 -20.38 8.48 13.24
N SER A 133 -19.96 8.31 11.99
CA SER A 133 -20.84 7.84 10.91
C SER A 133 -20.88 6.33 10.74
N VAL A 134 -19.92 5.59 11.30
CA VAL A 134 -19.79 4.13 11.11
C VAL A 134 -19.45 3.44 12.43
N SER A 135 -19.84 2.17 12.56
CA SER A 135 -19.52 1.34 13.74
C SER A 135 -18.22 0.56 13.60
N VAL A 136 -17.65 0.48 12.39
CA VAL A 136 -16.38 -0.18 12.13
C VAL A 136 -15.20 0.70 12.57
N PRO A 137 -14.01 0.12 12.86
CA PRO A 137 -12.82 0.90 13.14
C PRO A 137 -12.48 1.88 12.01
N VAL A 138 -12.07 3.09 12.40
CA VAL A 138 -11.56 4.10 11.49
C VAL A 138 -10.08 4.34 11.79
N THR A 139 -9.24 4.30 10.75
CA THR A 139 -7.80 4.56 10.82
C THR A 139 -7.44 5.80 10.01
N LEU A 140 -6.27 6.36 10.28
CA LEU A 140 -5.79 7.57 9.61
C LEU A 140 -4.38 7.35 9.06
N LYS A 141 -4.14 7.77 7.81
CA LYS A 141 -2.80 7.82 7.22
C LYS A 141 -2.37 9.26 6.93
N ILE A 142 -1.31 9.71 7.59
CA ILE A 142 -0.75 11.06 7.46
C ILE A 142 0.69 11.08 6.93
N ARG A 143 1.21 12.31 6.82
CA ARG A 143 2.61 12.68 6.66
C ARG A 143 3.09 13.43 7.90
N THR A 144 4.38 13.73 7.98
CA THR A 144 4.96 14.44 9.15
C THR A 144 4.50 15.90 9.27
N GLY A 145 3.94 16.46 8.20
CA GLY A 145 3.31 17.77 8.16
C GLY A 145 3.24 18.33 6.74
N TRP A 146 2.97 19.62 6.61
CA TRP A 146 2.90 20.28 5.31
C TRP A 146 4.28 20.53 4.70
N SER A 147 5.20 21.12 5.47
CA SER A 147 6.59 21.41 5.06
C SER A 147 7.55 21.01 6.17
N ARG A 148 8.86 21.14 5.92
CA ARG A 148 9.90 20.82 6.92
C ARG A 148 9.85 21.77 8.11
N GLU A 149 9.46 23.01 7.86
CA GLU A 149 9.26 24.08 8.84
C GLU A 149 7.92 23.93 9.57
N ASN A 150 6.96 23.20 8.98
CA ASN A 150 5.61 23.01 9.51
C ASN A 150 5.30 21.52 9.67
N ARG A 151 5.99 20.87 10.62
CA ARG A 151 5.70 19.50 11.05
C ARG A 151 4.71 19.51 12.22
N ASN A 152 3.46 19.14 11.94
CA ASN A 152 2.38 19.12 12.92
C ASN A 152 1.80 17.72 13.16
N ALA A 153 2.56 16.66 12.85
CA ALA A 153 2.08 15.29 13.05
C ALA A 153 1.74 14.95 14.50
N LEU A 154 2.42 15.54 15.50
CA LEU A 154 2.07 15.36 16.92
C LEU A 154 0.69 15.95 17.25
N GLU A 155 0.42 17.18 16.80
CA GLU A 155 -0.89 17.83 16.97
C GLU A 155 -2.00 17.01 16.29
N VAL A 156 -1.76 16.60 15.04
CA VAL A 156 -2.71 15.78 14.27
C VAL A 156 -2.92 14.40 14.90
N ALA A 157 -1.88 13.82 15.52
CA ALA A 157 -1.99 12.53 16.21
C ALA A 157 -2.86 12.63 17.46
N ALA A 158 -2.70 13.69 18.27
CA ALA A 158 -3.55 13.95 19.43
C ALA A 158 -5.02 14.14 19.00
N ILE A 159 -5.26 14.98 17.98
CA ILE A 159 -6.61 15.16 17.41
C ILE A 159 -7.20 13.83 16.94
N ALA A 160 -6.41 13.00 16.28
CA ALA A 160 -6.88 11.70 15.79
C ALA A 160 -7.31 10.78 16.93
N GLU A 161 -6.50 10.68 17.98
CA GLU A 161 -6.83 9.89 19.17
C GLU A 161 -8.10 10.41 19.86
N ASP A 162 -8.21 11.72 20.09
CA ASP A 162 -9.38 12.37 20.69
C ASP A 162 -10.66 12.14 19.87
N CYS A 163 -10.55 12.10 18.54
CA CYS A 163 -11.67 11.82 17.64
C CYS A 163 -12.09 10.35 17.61
N GLY A 164 -11.31 9.43 18.20
CA GLY A 164 -11.59 7.99 18.22
C GLY A 164 -11.01 7.21 17.03
N ILE A 165 -9.97 7.72 16.37
CA ILE A 165 -9.19 6.95 15.40
C ILE A 165 -8.52 5.78 16.11
N GLN A 166 -8.58 4.58 15.51
CA GLN A 166 -8.10 3.35 16.15
C GLN A 166 -6.72 2.88 15.70
N ALA A 167 -6.12 3.52 14.68
CA ALA A 167 -4.70 3.38 14.35
C ALA A 167 -4.24 4.54 13.45
N LEU A 168 -2.95 4.91 13.58
CA LEU A 168 -2.33 6.00 12.85
C LEU A 168 -1.12 5.53 12.04
N THR A 169 -1.16 5.67 10.72
CA THR A 169 0.03 5.48 9.88
C THR A 169 0.70 6.82 9.60
N VAL A 170 2.00 6.93 9.88
CA VAL A 170 2.78 8.15 9.61
C VAL A 170 3.82 7.87 8.52
N HIS A 171 3.72 8.54 7.37
CA HIS A 171 4.80 8.56 6.39
C HIS A 171 5.85 9.59 6.81
N GLY A 172 7.10 9.16 6.98
CA GLY A 172 8.24 9.96 7.46
C GLY A 172 8.72 11.08 6.55
N ARG A 173 7.84 11.68 5.75
CA ARG A 173 8.12 12.82 4.89
C ARG A 173 7.02 13.84 5.02
N THR A 174 7.36 15.10 4.79
CA THR A 174 6.37 16.18 4.71
C THR A 174 5.66 16.14 3.37
N ARG A 175 4.56 16.88 3.19
CA ARG A 175 3.89 16.98 1.89
C ARG A 175 4.84 17.52 0.82
N GLU A 176 5.62 18.55 1.12
CA GLU A 176 6.52 19.21 0.16
C GLU A 176 7.65 18.31 -0.34
N ASP A 177 8.14 17.41 0.51
CA ASP A 177 9.14 16.42 0.10
C ASP A 177 8.63 15.52 -1.03
N LYS A 178 7.30 15.34 -1.16
CA LYS A 178 6.68 14.35 -2.06
C LYS A 178 7.33 12.96 -1.86
N TYR A 179 8.20 12.55 -2.78
CA TYR A 179 8.97 11.30 -2.72
C TYR A 179 10.49 11.54 -2.81
N LEU A 180 10.93 12.80 -2.70
CA LEU A 180 12.31 13.23 -2.69
C LEU A 180 12.88 13.16 -1.26
N GLY A 181 14.21 13.25 -1.14
CA GLY A 181 14.90 13.12 0.15
C GLY A 181 14.73 11.74 0.77
N VAL A 182 15.02 11.63 2.06
CA VAL A 182 14.94 10.40 2.86
C VAL A 182 13.81 10.52 3.87
N ALA A 183 13.06 9.44 4.10
CA ALA A 183 12.11 9.39 5.20
C ALA A 183 12.83 9.51 6.55
N GLU A 184 12.38 10.43 7.39
CA GLU A 184 12.82 10.56 8.78
C GLU A 184 11.85 9.86 9.73
N TYR A 185 12.40 9.27 10.78
CA TYR A 185 11.66 8.41 11.71
C TYR A 185 11.54 9.05 13.10
N GLU A 186 12.13 10.22 13.32
CA GLU A 186 12.13 10.90 14.61
C GLU A 186 10.73 11.42 14.93
N THR A 187 10.07 12.06 13.96
CA THR A 187 8.66 12.47 14.13
C THR A 187 7.76 11.26 14.39
N ILE A 188 8.01 10.12 13.74
CA ILE A 188 7.22 8.90 13.92
C ILE A 188 7.40 8.35 15.34
N ARG A 189 8.63 8.32 15.84
CA ARG A 189 8.96 7.92 17.20
C ARG A 189 8.27 8.82 18.23
N GLN A 190 8.33 10.14 18.04
CA GLN A 190 7.66 11.12 18.91
C GLN A 190 6.15 10.92 18.92
N VAL A 191 5.52 10.69 17.76
CA VAL A 191 4.10 10.34 17.67
C VAL A 191 3.80 9.06 18.43
N LYS A 192 4.58 7.98 18.24
CA LYS A 192 4.38 6.72 18.96
C LYS A 192 4.50 6.86 20.49
N GLN A 193 5.33 7.79 20.97
CA GLN A 193 5.46 8.08 22.40
C GLN A 193 4.31 8.93 22.95
N ALA A 194 3.61 9.69 22.10
CA ALA A 194 2.60 10.66 22.51
C ALA A 194 1.18 10.10 22.51
N VAL A 195 0.89 9.05 21.73
CA VAL A 195 -0.47 8.45 21.61
C VAL A 195 -0.49 7.00 22.06
N GLN A 196 -1.66 6.53 22.52
CA GLN A 196 -1.89 5.16 22.95
C GLN A 196 -2.39 4.25 21.82
N ILE A 197 -3.04 4.82 20.81
CA ILE A 197 -3.47 4.06 19.63
C ILE A 197 -2.27 3.47 18.87
N PRO A 198 -2.44 2.31 18.18
CA PRO A 198 -1.40 1.72 17.35
C PRO A 198 -0.86 2.70 16.30
N VAL A 199 0.47 2.79 16.20
CA VAL A 199 1.17 3.61 15.21
C VAL A 199 1.92 2.73 14.22
N ILE A 200 1.78 3.04 12.93
CA ILE A 200 2.38 2.31 11.82
C ILE A 200 3.43 3.21 11.14
N ALA A 201 4.71 2.84 11.20
CA ALA A 201 5.78 3.59 10.54
C ALA A 201 5.78 3.34 9.03
N ASN A 202 5.95 4.39 8.22
CA ASN A 202 5.98 4.28 6.77
C ASN A 202 7.07 5.14 6.14
N GLY A 203 7.71 4.62 5.09
CA GLY A 203 8.64 5.36 4.23
C GLY A 203 10.02 4.69 4.19
N ASP A 204 10.54 4.47 2.97
CA ASP A 204 11.90 3.97 2.71
C ASP A 204 12.31 2.70 3.47
N ILE A 205 11.34 1.84 3.76
CA ILE A 205 11.56 0.49 4.30
C ILE A 205 11.70 -0.45 3.10
N GLU A 206 12.94 -0.67 2.67
CA GLU A 206 13.27 -1.38 1.42
C GLU A 206 14.09 -2.67 1.61
N SER A 207 14.46 -2.99 2.84
CA SER A 207 15.14 -4.23 3.22
C SER A 207 14.69 -4.72 4.60
N GLU A 208 15.06 -5.94 4.92
CA GLU A 208 14.82 -6.59 6.21
C GLU A 208 15.52 -5.90 7.38
N GLU A 209 16.78 -5.50 7.18
CA GLU A 209 17.55 -4.77 8.18
C GLU A 209 16.98 -3.38 8.39
N LYS A 210 16.55 -2.71 7.30
CA LYS A 210 15.88 -1.41 7.38
C LYS A 210 14.55 -1.52 8.12
N ALA A 211 13.77 -2.57 7.86
CA ALA A 211 12.53 -2.85 8.58
C ALA A 211 12.78 -3.02 10.08
N LYS A 212 13.73 -3.87 10.46
CA LYS A 212 14.12 -4.05 11.87
C LYS A 212 14.59 -2.75 12.50
N MET A 213 15.49 -2.02 11.85
CA MET A 213 16.01 -0.75 12.37
C MET A 213 14.87 0.26 12.61
N VAL A 214 13.93 0.39 11.68
CA VAL A 214 12.81 1.33 11.84
C VAL A 214 11.90 0.91 12.98
N MET A 215 11.58 -0.38 13.10
CA MET A 215 10.77 -0.89 14.21
C MET A 215 11.45 -0.66 15.56
N ASP A 216 12.73 -1.01 15.68
CA ASP A 216 13.51 -0.86 16.91
C ASP A 216 13.65 0.63 17.30
N PHE A 217 13.92 1.50 16.33
CA PHE A 217 14.13 2.94 16.57
C PHE A 217 12.84 3.67 16.95
N THR A 218 11.73 3.37 16.26
CA THR A 218 10.46 4.06 16.46
C THR A 218 9.59 3.44 17.55
N ALA A 219 9.85 2.18 17.92
CA ALA A 219 8.98 1.36 18.76
C ALA A 219 7.52 1.27 18.26
N THR A 220 7.31 1.41 16.95
CA THR A 220 5.97 1.36 16.33
C THR A 220 5.40 -0.05 16.31
N ASP A 221 4.08 -0.14 16.34
CA ASP A 221 3.34 -1.40 16.40
C ASP A 221 3.36 -2.15 15.08
N ALA A 222 3.60 -1.47 13.97
CA ALA A 222 3.76 -2.08 12.66
C ALA A 222 4.52 -1.17 11.69
N ILE A 223 4.90 -1.75 10.55
CA ILE A 223 5.52 -1.03 9.45
C ILE A 223 4.71 -1.18 8.17
N MET A 224 4.62 -0.11 7.40
CA MET A 224 3.94 -0.08 6.12
C MET A 224 4.93 0.04 4.96
N ILE A 225 4.82 -0.87 4.01
CA ILE A 225 5.74 -1.06 2.89
C ILE A 225 5.01 -0.71 1.59
N GLY A 226 5.63 0.14 0.77
CA GLY A 226 5.04 0.65 -0.48
C GLY A 226 5.85 0.26 -1.71
N ARG A 227 6.67 1.20 -2.19
CA ARG A 227 7.35 1.12 -3.50
C ARG A 227 8.15 -0.16 -3.73
N VAL A 228 8.87 -0.65 -2.72
CA VAL A 228 9.69 -1.88 -2.86
C VAL A 228 8.83 -3.10 -3.18
N ALA A 229 7.59 -3.19 -2.66
CA ALA A 229 6.70 -4.31 -2.92
C ALA A 229 6.31 -4.42 -4.41
N GLN A 230 6.34 -3.32 -5.16
CA GLN A 230 6.08 -3.33 -6.62
C GLN A 230 7.10 -4.19 -7.37
N ARG A 231 8.36 -4.14 -6.92
CA ARG A 231 9.48 -4.86 -7.53
C ARG A 231 9.70 -6.23 -6.89
N ARG A 232 9.49 -6.31 -5.57
CA ARG A 232 9.75 -7.48 -4.74
C ARG A 232 8.55 -7.73 -3.82
N PRO A 233 7.41 -8.24 -4.34
CA PRO A 233 6.23 -8.50 -3.51
C PRO A 233 6.50 -9.54 -2.40
N TRP A 234 7.54 -10.37 -2.54
CA TRP A 234 8.04 -11.28 -1.50
C TRP A 234 8.85 -10.60 -0.39
N ILE A 235 8.97 -9.28 -0.38
CA ILE A 235 9.67 -8.57 0.71
C ILE A 235 9.01 -8.81 2.07
N PHE A 236 7.69 -9.03 2.12
CA PHE A 236 6.96 -9.26 3.36
C PHE A 236 7.42 -10.55 4.06
N GLN A 237 7.37 -11.71 3.39
CA GLN A 237 7.88 -12.98 3.94
C GLN A 237 9.34 -12.90 4.37
N ARG A 238 10.16 -12.10 3.67
CA ARG A 238 11.58 -11.93 4.00
C ARG A 238 11.76 -11.13 5.27
N ILE A 239 11.06 -10.00 5.40
CA ILE A 239 11.05 -9.19 6.62
C ILE A 239 10.53 -10.03 7.79
N GLU A 240 9.42 -10.74 7.60
CA GLU A 240 8.86 -11.61 8.64
C GLU A 240 9.86 -12.66 9.12
N HIS A 241 10.53 -13.36 8.18
CA HIS A 241 11.59 -14.31 8.50
C HIS A 241 12.75 -13.67 9.27
N TYR A 242 13.22 -12.51 8.83
CA TYR A 242 14.32 -11.80 9.49
C TYR A 242 13.96 -11.32 10.88
N LEU A 243 12.75 -10.79 11.08
CA LEU A 243 12.26 -10.38 12.40
C LEU A 243 12.11 -11.56 13.35
N ALA A 244 11.72 -12.74 12.84
CA ALA A 244 11.56 -13.95 13.65
C ALA A 244 12.89 -14.63 14.01
N THR A 245 13.90 -14.58 13.12
CA THR A 245 15.10 -15.41 13.24
C THR A 245 16.41 -14.65 13.37
N GLY A 246 16.41 -13.34 13.06
CA GLY A 246 17.62 -12.53 12.90
C GLY A 246 18.47 -12.87 11.67
N LYS A 247 18.01 -13.77 10.78
CA LYS A 247 18.76 -14.25 9.62
C LYS A 247 18.12 -13.78 8.32
N ILE A 248 18.96 -13.39 7.35
CA ILE A 248 18.49 -13.00 6.03
C ILE A 248 18.14 -14.28 5.25
N ALA A 249 16.90 -14.38 4.79
CA ALA A 249 16.47 -15.49 3.94
C ALA A 249 17.18 -15.44 2.57
N LYS A 250 17.35 -16.61 1.95
CA LYS A 250 17.77 -16.68 0.55
C LYS A 250 16.75 -15.98 -0.34
N GLU A 251 17.22 -15.34 -1.42
CA GLU A 251 16.31 -14.84 -2.45
C GLU A 251 15.47 -16.00 -3.02
N PRO A 252 14.19 -15.74 -3.37
CA PRO A 252 13.41 -16.68 -4.14
C PRO A 252 14.11 -17.04 -5.44
N THR A 253 13.99 -18.29 -5.83
CA THR A 253 14.48 -18.78 -7.12
C THR A 253 13.74 -18.10 -8.27
N ASP A 254 14.33 -18.08 -9.46
CA ASP A 254 13.66 -17.49 -10.63
C ASP A 254 12.40 -18.27 -11.01
N GLN A 255 12.35 -19.58 -10.75
CA GLN A 255 11.14 -20.39 -10.88
C GLN A 255 10.01 -19.90 -9.96
N GLN A 256 10.31 -19.61 -8.68
CA GLN A 256 9.30 -19.04 -7.76
C GLN A 256 8.83 -17.67 -8.22
N LYS A 257 9.75 -16.79 -8.64
CA LYS A 257 9.40 -15.47 -9.19
C LYS A 257 8.54 -15.58 -10.44
N GLN A 258 8.83 -16.53 -11.33
CA GLN A 258 8.05 -16.80 -12.53
C GLN A 258 6.62 -17.19 -12.16
N ILE A 259 6.44 -18.15 -11.25
CA ILE A 259 5.12 -18.62 -10.82
C ILE A 259 4.30 -17.45 -10.29
N TRP A 260 4.84 -16.67 -9.35
CA TRP A 260 4.14 -15.53 -8.78
C TRP A 260 3.80 -14.45 -9.81
N LEU A 261 4.72 -14.13 -10.73
CA LEU A 261 4.45 -13.17 -11.79
C LEU A 261 3.35 -13.67 -12.72
N VAL A 262 3.45 -14.91 -13.20
CA VAL A 262 2.46 -15.51 -14.11
C VAL A 262 1.08 -15.57 -13.48
N ASP A 263 0.96 -15.99 -12.22
CA ASP A 263 -0.31 -16.06 -11.51
C ASP A 263 -0.91 -14.68 -11.30
N HIS A 264 -0.08 -13.69 -10.96
CA HIS A 264 -0.51 -12.31 -10.87
C HIS A 264 -0.99 -11.76 -12.21
N LEU A 265 -0.31 -12.07 -13.31
CA LEU A 265 -0.73 -11.69 -14.66
C LEU A 265 -2.09 -12.28 -15.04
N LYS A 266 -2.29 -13.58 -14.80
CA LYS A 266 -3.58 -14.25 -15.03
C LYS A 266 -4.70 -13.58 -14.23
N ASN A 267 -4.44 -13.24 -12.97
CA ASN A 267 -5.42 -12.56 -12.13
C ASN A 267 -5.72 -11.14 -12.64
N LEU A 268 -4.73 -10.39 -13.12
CA LEU A 268 -4.94 -9.10 -13.79
C LEU A 268 -5.81 -9.22 -15.05
N TYR A 269 -5.62 -10.26 -15.87
CA TYR A 269 -6.44 -10.48 -17.07
C TYR A 269 -7.88 -10.79 -16.72
N ALA A 270 -8.11 -11.66 -15.74
CA ALA A 270 -9.43 -11.99 -15.24
C ALA A 270 -10.14 -10.75 -14.65
N PHE A 271 -9.40 -9.94 -13.89
CA PHE A 271 -9.96 -8.80 -13.17
C PHE A 271 -10.31 -7.61 -14.09
N TYR A 272 -9.43 -7.25 -15.02
CA TYR A 272 -9.63 -6.08 -15.87
C TYR A 272 -10.31 -6.41 -17.22
N GLY A 273 -10.42 -7.70 -17.56
CA GLY A 273 -10.66 -8.19 -18.91
C GLY A 273 -9.40 -8.05 -19.78
N GLU A 274 -9.26 -8.89 -20.81
CA GLU A 274 -8.02 -9.04 -21.56
C GLU A 274 -7.43 -7.72 -22.07
N PHE A 275 -8.23 -6.89 -22.76
CA PHE A 275 -7.76 -5.65 -23.36
C PHE A 275 -7.09 -4.69 -22.34
N GLN A 276 -7.68 -4.55 -21.15
CA GLN A 276 -7.13 -3.67 -20.11
C GLN A 276 -6.11 -4.40 -19.25
N GLY A 277 -6.32 -5.68 -18.97
CA GLY A 277 -5.43 -6.53 -18.20
C GLY A 277 -4.03 -6.56 -18.79
N VAL A 278 -3.89 -6.76 -20.10
CA VAL A 278 -2.57 -6.75 -20.78
C VAL A 278 -1.86 -5.40 -20.64
N ARG A 279 -2.61 -4.30 -20.71
CA ARG A 279 -2.05 -2.94 -20.59
C ARG A 279 -1.61 -2.63 -19.18
N ILE A 280 -2.42 -3.03 -18.19
CA ILE A 280 -2.10 -2.89 -16.77
C ILE A 280 -0.90 -3.78 -16.41
N ALA A 281 -0.88 -5.03 -16.87
CA ALA A 281 0.21 -5.98 -16.65
C ALA A 281 1.59 -5.42 -17.02
N ARG A 282 1.70 -4.65 -18.12
CA ARG A 282 2.97 -4.06 -18.58
C ARG A 282 3.70 -3.30 -17.48
N LYS A 283 2.99 -2.54 -16.63
CA LYS A 283 3.65 -1.76 -15.56
C LYS A 283 4.17 -2.69 -14.45
N HIS A 284 3.42 -3.73 -14.07
CA HIS A 284 3.83 -4.69 -13.05
C HIS A 284 5.03 -5.52 -13.51
N ILE A 285 5.03 -5.94 -14.77
CA ILE A 285 6.18 -6.62 -15.37
C ILE A 285 7.39 -5.71 -15.39
N ASN A 286 7.23 -4.44 -15.82
CA ASN A 286 8.33 -3.48 -15.79
C ASN A 286 8.85 -3.23 -14.37
N TRP A 287 8.00 -3.25 -13.33
CA TRP A 287 8.46 -3.10 -11.95
C TRP A 287 9.27 -4.29 -11.47
N GLN A 288 8.83 -5.51 -11.76
CA GLN A 288 9.50 -6.72 -11.28
C GLN A 288 10.74 -7.10 -12.11
N LEU A 289 10.72 -6.85 -13.42
CA LEU A 289 11.79 -7.28 -14.33
C LEU A 289 12.69 -6.13 -14.82
N GLY A 290 12.28 -4.87 -14.62
CA GLY A 290 12.92 -3.70 -15.23
C GLY A 290 14.39 -3.48 -14.86
N GLU A 291 14.83 -4.00 -13.72
CA GLU A 291 16.20 -3.86 -13.23
C GLU A 291 17.16 -4.90 -13.85
N PHE A 292 16.64 -6.01 -14.38
CA PHE A 292 17.47 -6.99 -15.05
C PHE A 292 17.88 -6.47 -16.44
N SER A 293 19.19 -6.39 -16.69
CA SER A 293 19.76 -5.99 -18.00
C SER A 293 19.18 -6.84 -19.15
N THR A 294 18.89 -8.08 -18.82
CA THR A 294 18.33 -9.18 -19.59
C THR A 294 16.92 -8.87 -20.12
N TYR A 295 16.10 -8.20 -19.30
CA TYR A 295 14.74 -7.82 -19.65
C TYR A 295 14.69 -6.80 -20.80
N ARG A 296 15.77 -6.02 -21.01
CA ARG A 296 15.85 -5.06 -22.13
C ARG A 296 15.66 -5.74 -23.48
N GLN A 297 16.05 -7.01 -23.61
CA GLN A 297 15.94 -7.78 -24.84
C GLN A 297 14.49 -8.14 -25.18
N VAL A 298 13.68 -8.47 -24.16
CA VAL A 298 12.27 -8.89 -24.36
C VAL A 298 11.26 -7.76 -24.23
N ARG A 299 11.64 -6.64 -23.60
CA ARG A 299 10.75 -5.50 -23.32
C ARG A 299 10.04 -4.95 -24.57
N PRO A 300 10.68 -4.72 -25.73
CA PRO A 300 9.99 -4.21 -26.91
C PRO A 300 8.86 -5.14 -27.39
N ALA A 301 9.12 -6.46 -27.40
CA ALA A 301 8.12 -7.45 -27.77
C ALA A 301 6.97 -7.48 -26.77
N LEU A 302 7.28 -7.45 -25.47
CA LEU A 302 6.29 -7.44 -24.39
C LEU A 302 5.37 -6.20 -24.45
N MET A 303 5.93 -5.02 -24.74
CA MET A 303 5.13 -3.79 -24.85
C MET A 303 4.20 -3.81 -26.07
N LYS A 304 4.52 -4.61 -27.10
CA LYS A 304 3.73 -4.78 -28.33
C LYS A 304 2.80 -6.00 -28.30
N ALA A 305 2.87 -6.85 -27.27
CA ALA A 305 2.04 -8.04 -27.16
C ALA A 305 0.54 -7.71 -27.30
N ALA A 306 -0.13 -8.43 -28.22
CA ALA A 306 -1.49 -8.15 -28.66
C ALA A 306 -2.57 -8.70 -27.71
N GLY A 307 -2.24 -9.71 -26.89
CA GLY A 307 -3.19 -10.40 -26.00
C GLY A 307 -2.51 -11.05 -24.81
N ALA A 308 -3.31 -11.62 -23.91
CA ALA A 308 -2.87 -12.24 -22.67
C ALA A 308 -1.93 -13.43 -22.93
N GLU A 309 -2.30 -14.31 -23.86
CA GLU A 309 -1.50 -15.48 -24.23
C GLU A 309 -0.13 -15.08 -24.78
N ALA A 310 -0.08 -14.11 -25.70
CA ALA A 310 1.18 -13.60 -26.25
C ALA A 310 2.07 -13.01 -25.16
N GLN A 311 1.50 -12.27 -24.20
CA GLN A 311 2.25 -11.70 -23.09
C GLN A 311 2.80 -12.79 -22.16
N LEU A 312 2.00 -13.80 -21.81
CA LEU A 312 2.43 -14.94 -20.99
C LEU A 312 3.53 -15.76 -21.68
N ASN A 313 3.40 -16.03 -22.99
CA ASN A 313 4.40 -16.75 -23.76
C ASN A 313 5.75 -16.04 -23.78
N ILE A 314 5.75 -14.71 -23.91
CA ILE A 314 7.00 -13.92 -23.82
C ILE A 314 7.62 -14.04 -22.43
N ILE A 315 6.82 -13.97 -21.37
CA ILE A 315 7.32 -14.10 -19.99
C ILE A 315 7.85 -15.51 -19.72
N ASN A 316 7.12 -16.55 -20.10
CA ASN A 316 7.57 -17.93 -19.91
C ASN A 316 8.88 -18.20 -20.66
N ARG A 317 8.97 -17.80 -21.93
CA ARG A 317 10.24 -17.92 -22.69
C ARG A 317 11.37 -17.12 -22.06
N TYR A 318 11.08 -15.93 -21.53
CA TYR A 318 12.08 -15.14 -20.83
C TYR A 318 12.62 -15.89 -19.61
N PHE A 319 11.77 -16.51 -18.79
CA PHE A 319 12.25 -17.30 -17.65
C PHE A 319 12.91 -18.62 -18.08
N GLU A 320 12.44 -19.30 -19.14
CA GLU A 320 13.06 -20.52 -19.68
C GLU A 320 14.46 -20.26 -20.24
N GLN A 321 14.63 -19.18 -21.01
CA GLN A 321 15.93 -18.80 -21.57
C GLN A 321 16.92 -18.30 -20.52
N TRP A 322 16.43 -17.97 -19.32
CA TRP A 322 17.20 -17.44 -18.21
C TRP A 322 17.26 -18.37 -16.98
N LEU A 323 16.71 -19.59 -17.06
CA LEU A 323 16.88 -20.68 -16.08
C LEU A 323 17.90 -21.73 -16.61
N PRO A 324 18.64 -22.43 -15.73
CA PRO A 324 20.04 -22.78 -15.97
C PRO A 324 20.27 -24.11 -16.70
N GLY A 325 21.12 -24.05 -17.74
CA GLY A 325 21.78 -25.18 -18.41
C GLY A 325 23.18 -24.84 -18.95
N ARG A 326 23.80 -23.73 -18.50
CA ARG A 326 25.17 -23.30 -18.88
C ARG A 326 26.11 -23.10 -17.69
N PHE A 327 26.15 -24.08 -16.79
CA PHE A 327 27.35 -24.37 -16.00
C PHE A 327 27.52 -25.89 -15.89
N ALA A 328 27.89 -26.49 -17.02
CA ALA A 328 28.81 -27.62 -17.02
C ALA A 328 30.05 -27.15 -17.76
N LYS A 329 31.15 -26.98 -16.99
CA LYS A 329 32.53 -26.70 -17.41
C LYS A 329 32.79 -25.35 -18.09
N ALA A 330 33.35 -24.44 -17.31
CA ALA A 330 34.65 -23.88 -17.64
C ALA A 330 35.46 -23.87 -16.34
N SER A 331 36.62 -24.51 -16.42
CA SER A 331 37.68 -24.70 -15.44
C SER A 331 38.11 -23.42 -14.73
#